data_AF-A0A415D217-F1
#
_entry.id   AF-A0A415D217-F1
#
_cell.length_a   1.000
_cell.length_b   1.000
_cell.length_c   1.000
_cell.angle_alpha   90.00
_cell.angle_beta   90.00
_cell.angle_gamma   90.00
#
_symmetry.space_group_name_H-M   'P 1'
#
loop_
_entity.id
_entity.type
_entity.pdbx_description
1 polymer ?
#
loop_
_entity_poly.entity_id
_entity_poly.type
_entity_poly.pdbx_seq_one_letter_code
_entity_poly.pdbx_strand_id
1 'polypeptide(L)'
;MKDKESVEISCLPMGWTYTVEEADPGENFKTTYQRNEESAVDGRKLSFIMDKESEDIKFVNASKVAPPVTGRSVKNNSFVLLAVLVLGIGIVGYGCFKRMKRKH
;
A
#
# COMPACT_ATOMS: atom_id res chain seq x y z
N MET A 1 4.76 16.65 12.98
CA MET A 1 4.75 15.40 13.78
C MET A 1 4.92 14.24 12.82
N LYS A 2 5.66 13.21 13.22
CA LYS A 2 5.82 11.95 12.46
C LYS A 2 4.64 11.01 12.74
N ASP A 3 4.59 9.91 12.00
CA ASP A 3 3.61 8.84 12.25
C ASP A 3 3.65 8.38 13.71
N LYS A 4 2.47 8.27 14.33
CA LYS A 4 2.24 7.89 15.74
C LYS A 4 2.83 8.82 16.80
N GLU A 5 3.31 10.00 16.44
CA GLU A 5 3.59 11.04 17.42
C GLU A 5 2.28 11.71 17.85
N SER A 6 2.17 12.04 19.14
CA SER A 6 1.05 12.80 19.72
C SER A 6 1.59 13.93 20.60
N VAL A 7 0.78 14.98 20.75
CA VAL A 7 1.01 16.07 21.69
C VAL A 7 -0.25 16.22 22.52
N GLU A 8 -0.08 16.22 23.84
CA GLU A 8 -1.17 16.48 24.78
C GLU A 8 -1.04 17.90 25.31
N ILE A 9 -2.13 18.68 25.21
CA ILE A 9 -2.20 20.04 25.72
C ILE A 9 -3.24 20.06 26.84
N SER A 10 -2.79 20.34 28.06
CA SER A 10 -3.63 20.38 29.25
C SER A 10 -4.01 21.81 29.64
N CYS A 11 -4.99 21.93 30.54
CA CYS A 11 -5.45 23.20 31.12
C CYS A 11 -6.00 24.21 30.09
N LEU A 12 -6.59 23.73 29.00
CA LEU A 12 -7.27 24.57 28.02
C LEU A 12 -8.62 25.07 28.57
N PRO A 13 -8.92 26.39 28.52
CA PRO A 13 -10.22 26.90 28.94
C PRO A 13 -11.36 26.40 28.06
N MET A 14 -12.47 26.02 28.70
CA MET A 14 -13.75 25.69 28.04
C MET A 14 -14.42 26.95 27.47
N GLY A 15 -15.26 26.75 26.45
CA GLY A 15 -16.01 27.81 25.76
C GLY A 15 -15.18 28.64 24.78
N TRP A 16 -13.87 28.39 24.67
CA TRP A 16 -12.99 29.07 23.73
C TRP A 16 -12.95 28.36 22.38
N THR A 17 -12.72 29.12 21.32
CA THR A 17 -12.51 28.57 19.98
C THR A 17 -11.03 28.27 19.77
N TYR A 18 -10.74 27.01 19.43
CA TYR A 18 -9.41 26.56 19.05
C TYR A 18 -9.36 26.26 17.57
N THR A 19 -8.20 26.47 16.97
CA THR A 19 -7.94 26.15 15.57
C THR A 19 -6.68 25.29 15.50
N VAL A 20 -6.80 24.11 14.90
CA VAL A 20 -5.68 23.23 14.62
C VAL A 20 -5.53 23.14 13.10
N GLU A 21 -4.34 23.43 12.62
CA GLU A 21 -4.01 23.45 11.20
C GLU A 21 -2.75 22.63 10.96
N GLU A 22 -2.82 21.70 10.02
CA GLU A 22 -1.66 20.98 9.52
C GLU A 22 -1.07 21.72 8.32
N ALA A 23 0.24 21.96 8.36
CA ALA A 23 0.97 22.48 7.21
C ALA A 23 0.86 21.51 6.02
N ASP A 24 0.98 22.02 4.80
CA ASP A 24 0.89 21.19 3.59
C ASP A 24 1.92 20.06 3.59
N PRO A 25 1.50 18.78 3.64
CA PRO A 25 2.43 17.64 3.61
C PRO A 25 3.01 17.38 2.21
N GLY A 26 2.56 18.10 1.19
CA GLY A 26 2.98 17.97 -0.20
C GLY A 26 1.97 17.21 -1.07
N GLU A 27 2.18 17.29 -2.39
CA GLU A 27 1.21 16.85 -3.39
C GLU A 27 0.90 15.34 -3.35
N ASN A 28 1.85 14.53 -2.90
CA ASN A 28 1.74 13.07 -2.84
C ASN A 28 0.89 12.57 -1.68
N PHE A 29 0.34 13.44 -0.84
CA PHE A 29 -0.49 13.06 0.29
C PHE A 29 -1.90 13.65 0.17
N LYS A 30 -2.87 12.90 0.68
CA LYS A 30 -4.22 13.37 0.97
C LYS A 30 -4.38 13.42 2.48
N THR A 31 -4.59 14.62 3.02
CA THR A 31 -4.82 14.82 4.45
C THR A 31 -6.30 14.78 4.76
N THR A 32 -6.63 14.03 5.80
CA THR A 32 -7.92 14.09 6.47
C THR A 32 -7.70 14.37 7.95
N TYR A 33 -8.72 14.91 8.61
CA TYR A 33 -8.72 15.04 10.06
C TYR A 33 -9.93 14.31 10.65
N GLN A 34 -9.79 13.87 11.88
CA GLN A 34 -10.84 13.25 12.67
C GLN A 34 -10.86 13.93 14.04
N ARG A 35 -12.04 14.33 14.47
CA ARG A 35 -12.29 14.85 15.82
C ARG A 35 -12.98 13.75 16.63
N ASN A 36 -12.37 13.32 17.73
CA ASN A 36 -12.83 12.22 18.56
C ASN A 36 -13.18 10.97 17.71
N GLU A 37 -14.35 10.39 17.96
CA GLU A 37 -14.88 9.24 17.23
C GLU A 37 -15.78 9.64 16.04
N GLU A 38 -15.76 10.92 15.64
CA GLU A 38 -16.53 11.39 14.48
C GLU A 38 -15.95 10.83 13.18
N SER A 39 -16.69 10.98 12.08
CA SER A 39 -16.20 10.57 10.76
C SER A 39 -15.04 11.46 10.31
N ALA A 40 -14.05 10.87 9.65
CA ALA A 40 -12.94 11.62 9.07
C ALA A 40 -13.44 12.58 7.98
N VAL A 41 -12.90 13.79 7.98
CA VAL A 41 -13.24 14.86 7.04
C VAL A 41 -12.02 15.20 6.19
N ASP A 42 -12.25 15.40 4.89
CA ASP A 42 -11.21 15.87 3.99
C ASP A 42 -10.83 17.32 4.33
N GLY A 43 -9.56 17.55 4.67
CA GLY A 43 -9.09 18.87 5.05
C GLY A 43 -7.85 18.84 5.92
N ARG A 44 -7.31 20.04 6.16
CA ARG A 44 -6.09 20.28 6.96
C ARG A 44 -6.30 21.26 8.09
N LYS A 45 -7.53 21.76 8.26
CA LYS A 45 -7.85 22.81 9.22
C LYS A 45 -9.16 22.47 9.91
N LEU A 46 -9.12 22.51 11.23
CA LEU A 46 -10.26 22.27 12.11
C LEU A 46 -10.36 23.44 13.09
N SER A 47 -11.53 24.07 13.15
CA SER A 47 -11.87 25.06 14.17
C SER A 47 -13.07 24.58 14.95
N PHE A 48 -12.99 24.60 16.28
CA PHE A 48 -14.04 24.11 17.16
C PHE A 48 -14.06 24.88 18.48
N ILE A 49 -15.20 24.84 19.15
CA ILE A 49 -15.34 25.33 20.53
C ILE A 49 -15.02 24.17 21.46
N MET A 50 -14.17 24.41 22.47
CA MET A 50 -13.90 23.43 23.53
C MET A 50 -15.10 23.37 24.48
N ASP A 51 -16.02 22.46 24.22
CA ASP A 51 -17.25 22.23 24.99
C ASP A 51 -17.18 20.99 25.89
N LYS A 52 -16.10 20.20 25.77
CA LYS A 52 -15.84 18.98 26.55
C LYS A 52 -14.55 19.10 27.36
N GLU A 53 -14.39 18.19 28.32
CA GLU A 53 -13.18 18.10 29.16
C GLU A 53 -11.94 17.67 28.37
N SER A 54 -12.13 16.89 27.31
CA SER A 54 -11.06 16.43 26.44
C SER A 54 -11.52 16.34 24.99
N GLU A 55 -10.57 16.55 24.09
CA GLU A 55 -10.76 16.48 22.66
C GLU A 55 -9.56 15.74 22.06
N ASP A 56 -9.84 14.67 21.33
CA ASP A 56 -8.85 13.93 20.55
C ASP A 56 -8.92 14.41 19.10
N ILE A 57 -7.78 14.84 18.53
CA ILE A 57 -7.72 15.28 17.14
C ILE A 57 -6.63 14.50 16.44
N LYS A 58 -7.01 13.81 15.38
CA LYS A 58 -6.10 12.99 14.57
C LYS A 58 -6.05 13.53 13.17
N PHE A 59 -4.86 13.79 12.67
CA PHE A 59 -4.62 14.02 11.25
C PHE A 59 -4.04 12.77 10.61
N VAL A 60 -4.53 12.43 9.43
CA VAL A 60 -4.10 11.26 8.67
C VAL A 60 -3.64 11.70 7.28
N ASN A 61 -2.36 11.45 6.98
CA ASN A 61 -1.77 11.70 5.68
C ASN A 61 -1.67 10.41 4.88
N ALA A 62 -2.66 10.14 4.04
CA ALA A 62 -2.64 8.99 3.15
C ALA A 62 -1.85 9.30 1.89
N SER A 63 -0.89 8.44 1.53
CA SER A 63 -0.16 8.57 0.26
C SER A 63 -1.10 8.37 -0.93
N LYS A 64 -1.01 9.26 -1.92
CA LYS A 64 -1.66 9.16 -3.24
C LYS A 64 -0.87 8.27 -4.20
N VAL A 65 0.35 7.88 -3.85
CA VAL A 65 1.16 6.99 -4.68
C VAL A 65 0.47 5.63 -4.68
N ALA A 66 -0.09 5.26 -5.84
CA ALA A 66 -0.63 3.94 -6.03
C ALA A 66 0.43 2.90 -5.65
N PRO A 67 0.06 1.80 -4.98
CA PRO A 67 1.01 0.72 -4.74
C PRO A 67 1.69 0.37 -6.07
N PRO A 68 3.01 0.12 -6.10
CA PRO A 68 3.67 -0.24 -7.34
C PRO A 68 2.88 -1.37 -7.99
N VAL A 69 2.60 -1.24 -9.29
CA VAL A 69 1.99 -2.31 -10.10
C VAL A 69 3.01 -3.46 -10.19
N THR A 70 3.13 -4.22 -9.10
CA THR A 70 3.87 -5.48 -9.04
C THR A 70 2.99 -6.52 -9.68
N GLY A 71 3.01 -6.54 -11.02
CA GLY A 71 2.07 -7.35 -11.77
C GLY A 71 2.38 -7.45 -13.25
N ARG A 72 3.66 -7.36 -13.65
CA ARG A 72 4.02 -7.87 -14.98
C ARG A 72 4.06 -9.39 -14.87
N SER A 73 2.92 -10.04 -15.06
CA SER A 73 2.87 -11.47 -15.34
C SER A 73 3.63 -11.68 -16.65
N VAL A 74 4.92 -11.99 -16.54
CA VAL A 74 5.67 -12.45 -17.69
C VAL A 74 5.10 -13.83 -18.00
N LYS A 75 4.29 -13.94 -19.06
CA LYS A 75 3.98 -15.24 -19.64
C LYS A 75 5.26 -15.73 -20.27
N ASN A 76 5.98 -16.56 -19.53
CA ASN A 76 7.25 -17.16 -19.91
C ASN A 76 7.04 -18.24 -20.99
N ASN A 77 6.43 -17.89 -22.13
CA ASN A 77 6.25 -18.79 -23.27
C ASN A 77 7.59 -19.39 -23.75
N SER A 78 8.70 -18.66 -23.56
CA SER A 78 10.05 -19.14 -23.90
C SER A 78 10.50 -20.32 -23.05
N PHE A 79 10.18 -20.36 -21.75
CA PHE A 79 10.56 -21.47 -20.87
C PHE A 79 9.71 -22.71 -21.14
N VAL A 80 8.42 -22.52 -21.45
CA VAL A 80 7.52 -23.63 -21.86
C VAL A 80 8.00 -24.24 -23.18
N LEU A 81 8.42 -23.41 -24.15
CA LEU A 81 8.96 -23.90 -25.43
C LEU A 81 10.23 -24.73 -25.24
N LEU A 82 11.15 -24.26 -24.40
CA LEU A 82 12.39 -24.97 -24.07
C LEU A 82 12.12 -26.34 -23.44
N ALA A 83 11.18 -26.41 -22.50
CA ALA A 83 10.79 -27.68 -21.86
C ALA A 83 10.23 -28.70 -22.87
N VAL A 84 9.38 -28.26 -23.81
CA VAL A 84 8.83 -29.13 -24.87
C VAL A 84 9.92 -29.62 -25.83
N LEU A 85 10.87 -28.75 -26.19
CA LEU A 85 11.96 -29.10 -27.10
C LEU A 85 12.88 -30.18 -26.50
N VAL A 86 13.24 -30.04 -25.22
CA VAL A 86 14.07 -31.02 -24.50
C VAL A 86 13.38 -32.38 -24.39
N LEU A 87 12.08 -32.40 -24.04
CA LEU A 87 11.30 -33.64 -23.96
C LEU A 87 11.17 -34.33 -25.33
N GLY A 88 10.95 -33.55 -26.40
CA GLY A 88 10.85 -34.08 -27.77
C GLY A 88 12.13 -34.78 -28.23
N ILE A 89 13.29 -34.14 -28.03
CA ILE A 89 14.60 -34.72 -28.37
C ILE A 89 14.86 -35.99 -27.54
N GLY A 90 14.51 -35.97 -26.24
CA GLY A 90 14.66 -37.13 -25.36
C GLY A 90 13.86 -38.36 -25.83
N ILE A 91 12.59 -38.17 -26.24
CA ILE A 91 11.74 -39.26 -26.74
C ILE A 91 12.28 -39.84 -28.05
N VAL A 92 12.69 -38.97 -28.99
CA VAL A 92 13.26 -39.40 -30.28
C VAL A 92 14.58 -40.15 -30.07
N GLY A 93 15.46 -39.62 -29.22
CA GLY A 93 16.74 -40.25 -28.87
C GLY A 93 16.55 -41.62 -28.21
N TYR A 94 15.64 -41.72 -27.23
CA TYR A 94 15.31 -42.98 -26.56
C TYR A 94 14.71 -44.01 -27.53
N GLY A 95 13.81 -43.58 -28.44
CA GLY A 95 13.24 -44.44 -29.46
C GLY A 95 14.29 -45.01 -30.43
N CYS A 96 15.23 -44.16 -30.86
CA CYS A 96 16.33 -44.56 -31.75
C CYS A 96 17.30 -45.52 -31.04
N PHE A 97 17.67 -45.22 -29.80
CA PHE A 97 18.52 -46.09 -28.97
C PHE A 97 17.89 -47.46 -28.72
N LYS A 98 16.59 -47.50 -28.38
CA LYS A 98 15.84 -48.75 -28.20
C LYS A 98 15.75 -49.57 -29.48
N ARG A 99 15.66 -48.93 -30.65
CA ARG A 99 15.71 -49.59 -31.96
C ARG A 99 17.07 -50.21 -32.25
N MET A 100 18.18 -49.55 -31.88
CA MET A 100 19.53 -50.10 -32.06
C MET A 100 19.75 -51.34 -31.17
N LYS A 101 19.31 -51.31 -29.91
CA LYS A 101 19.39 -52.46 -28.99
C LYS A 101 18.54 -53.68 -29.38
N ARG A 102 17.55 -53.52 -30.26
CA ARG A 102 16.73 -54.64 -30.79
C ARG A 102 17.34 -55.33 -32.00
N LYS A 103 18.32 -54.70 -32.65
CA LYS A 103 18.98 -55.21 -33.86
C LYS A 103 20.30 -55.92 -33.56
N HIS A 104 20.64 -56.12 -32.29
CA HIS A 104 21.88 -56.75 -31.84
C HIS A 104 21.59 -57.94 -30.93
#